data_AF-A0AAJ5C3Z6-F1
#
_entry.id   AF-A0AAJ5C3Z6-F1
#
_cell.length_a   1.000
_cell.length_b   1.000
_cell.length_c   1.000
_cell.angle_alpha   90.00
_cell.angle_beta   90.00
_cell.angle_gamma   90.00
#
_symmetry.space_group_name_H-M   'P 1'
#
loop_
_entity.id
_entity.type
_entity.pdbx_description
1 polymer ?
#
loop_
_entity_poly.entity_id
_entity_poly.type
_entity_poly.pdbx_seq_one_letter_code
_entity_poly.pdbx_strand_id
1 'polypeptide(L)'
;MSSTMSRTTVAENVAVSRPKTLTERPIDVLYLAYFGIHLLASIAVDAQLTYPPYSQRLFPQPLRKVLSDYMSTSGDPFLAAAARGSGEHVWFRVLLMSETFVQIPFFVMAIWGLLNDEKRTYPLMVGYGTLAASSTLQCIASVLFGKDGSELTSAQIGGLLQNYVPFCLIPTLLTVDMILRIVNLLGANSSTHAAVGKEAGKDE
;
A
#
# COMPACT_ATOMS: atom_id res chain seq x y z
N MET A 1 -40.01 46.90 11.78
CA MET A 1 -39.09 46.44 10.71
C MET A 1 -37.78 46.03 11.35
N SER A 2 -37.65 44.78 11.80
CA SER A 2 -36.36 44.19 12.17
C SER A 2 -36.55 42.68 12.33
N SER A 3 -36.37 41.94 11.24
CA SER A 3 -36.30 40.47 11.23
C SER A 3 -35.75 40.02 9.87
N THR A 4 -34.49 40.36 9.61
CA THR A 4 -33.79 39.84 8.42
C THR A 4 -32.30 39.61 8.68
N MET A 5 -31.82 39.72 9.93
CA MET A 5 -30.38 39.69 10.23
C MET A 5 -29.87 38.48 11.02
N SER A 6 -30.62 37.37 11.06
CA SER A 6 -30.18 36.16 11.81
C SER A 6 -30.02 34.88 11.00
N ARG A 7 -30.30 34.90 9.68
CA ARG A 7 -30.18 33.69 8.85
C ARG A 7 -28.84 33.53 8.12
N THR A 8 -27.97 34.54 8.15
CA THR A 8 -26.74 34.56 7.33
C THR A 8 -25.52 33.96 8.04
N THR A 9 -25.54 33.78 9.36
CA THR A 9 -24.34 33.38 10.14
C THR A 9 -24.17 31.88 10.36
N VAL A 10 -25.15 31.03 10.01
CA VAL A 10 -25.07 29.57 10.30
C VAL A 10 -24.56 28.76 9.10
N ALA A 11 -24.56 29.34 7.89
CA ALA A 11 -24.05 28.68 6.68
C ALA A 11 -22.50 28.69 6.58
N GLU A 12 -21.82 29.38 7.49
CA GLU A 12 -20.41 29.70 7.40
C GLU A 12 -19.64 29.07 8.58
N ASN A 13 -19.53 27.74 8.64
CA ASN A 13 -18.43 27.04 9.35
C ASN A 13 -18.43 25.51 9.25
N VAL A 14 -18.81 24.91 8.12
CA VAL A 14 -18.11 23.69 7.72
C VAL A 14 -16.80 24.18 7.11
N ALA A 15 -15.84 24.55 7.95
CA ALA A 15 -14.50 24.89 7.51
C ALA A 15 -13.92 23.66 6.82
N VAL A 16 -14.05 23.60 5.49
CA VAL A 16 -13.40 22.60 4.66
C VAL A 16 -11.91 22.87 4.84
N SER A 17 -11.27 22.13 5.75
CA SER A 17 -9.85 22.32 6.02
C SER A 17 -9.08 22.13 4.72
N ARG A 18 -8.21 23.09 4.40
CA ARG A 18 -7.35 23.06 3.22
C ARG A 18 -6.60 21.73 3.17
N PRO A 19 -6.47 21.09 1.99
CA PRO A 19 -5.56 19.96 1.81
C PRO A 19 -4.17 20.29 2.34
N LYS A 20 -3.63 19.42 3.20
CA LYS A 20 -2.28 19.59 3.75
C LYS A 20 -1.25 19.23 2.70
N THR A 21 -0.20 20.04 2.61
CA THR A 21 0.95 19.76 1.75
C THR A 21 1.76 18.57 2.28
N LEU A 22 2.60 17.97 1.44
CA LEU A 22 3.48 16.86 1.86
C LEU A 22 4.51 17.30 2.91
N THR A 23 4.95 18.55 2.86
CA THR A 23 5.87 19.13 3.87
C THR A 23 5.24 19.21 5.26
N GLU A 24 3.91 19.28 5.34
CA GLU A 24 3.14 19.24 6.60
C GLU A 24 2.86 17.79 7.06
N ARG A 25 3.22 16.78 6.25
CA ARG A 25 2.94 15.35 6.46
C ARG A 25 4.18 14.50 6.14
N PRO A 26 5.26 14.59 6.93
CA PRO A 26 6.54 13.96 6.58
C PRO A 26 6.47 12.43 6.45
N ILE A 27 5.57 11.76 7.19
CA ILE A 27 5.36 10.32 7.06
C ILE A 27 4.71 9.94 5.72
N ASP A 28 3.92 10.85 5.12
CA ASP A 28 3.29 10.61 3.82
C ASP A 28 4.33 10.63 2.69
N VAL A 29 5.47 11.31 2.88
CA VAL A 29 6.62 11.25 1.97
C VAL A 29 7.24 9.86 1.98
N LEU A 30 7.38 9.23 3.15
CA LEU A 30 7.84 7.85 3.26
C LEU A 30 6.90 6.90 2.49
N TYR A 31 5.59 7.03 2.69
CA TYR A 31 4.60 6.20 2.00
C TYR A 31 4.60 6.45 0.49
N LEU A 32 4.72 7.69 0.06
CA LEU A 32 4.79 8.05 -1.36
C LEU A 32 6.04 7.46 -2.02
N ALA A 33 7.20 7.56 -1.37
CA ALA A 33 8.44 6.96 -1.85
C ALA A 33 8.33 5.43 -1.91
N TYR A 34 7.77 4.82 -0.86
CA TYR A 34 7.52 3.39 -0.80
C TYR A 34 6.61 2.92 -1.95
N PHE A 35 5.43 3.52 -2.14
CA PHE A 35 4.53 3.16 -3.24
C PHE A 35 5.16 3.40 -4.61
N GLY A 36 5.96 4.46 -4.78
CA GLY A 36 6.66 4.73 -6.04
C GLY A 36 7.69 3.65 -6.36
N ILE A 37 8.56 3.30 -5.41
CA ILE A 37 9.56 2.23 -5.58
C ILE A 37 8.86 0.89 -5.81
N HIS A 38 7.83 0.59 -5.02
CA HIS A 38 7.09 -0.66 -5.11
C HIS A 38 6.38 -0.79 -6.47
N LEU A 39 5.71 0.25 -6.94
CA LEU A 39 5.08 0.25 -8.27
C LEU A 39 6.09 -0.05 -9.38
N LEU A 40 7.27 0.56 -9.33
CA LEU A 40 8.32 0.30 -10.32
C LEU A 40 8.83 -1.14 -10.22
N ALA A 41 9.07 -1.64 -9.01
CA ALA A 41 9.51 -3.01 -8.77
C ALA A 41 8.47 -4.04 -9.25
N SER A 42 7.20 -3.87 -8.90
CA SER A 42 6.10 -4.76 -9.31
C SER A 42 5.94 -4.82 -10.82
N ILE A 43 6.07 -3.70 -11.53
CA ILE A 43 6.05 -3.70 -13.00
C ILE A 43 7.31 -4.38 -13.56
N ALA A 44 8.47 -4.11 -12.95
CA ALA A 44 9.77 -4.60 -13.42
C ALA A 44 10.06 -6.07 -13.09
N VAL A 45 9.39 -6.67 -12.11
CA VAL A 45 9.69 -8.03 -11.64
C VAL A 45 8.42 -8.85 -11.61
N ASP A 46 7.47 -8.50 -10.75
CA ASP A 46 6.34 -9.36 -10.40
C ASP A 46 5.33 -9.53 -11.55
N ALA A 47 5.00 -8.43 -12.23
CA ALA A 47 4.11 -8.42 -13.40
C ALA A 47 4.67 -9.23 -14.58
N GLN A 48 6.00 -9.36 -14.67
CA GLN A 48 6.63 -10.21 -15.66
C GLN A 48 6.49 -11.70 -15.31
N LEU A 49 6.30 -12.04 -14.03
CA LEU A 49 6.20 -13.41 -13.52
C LEU A 49 4.77 -13.87 -13.24
N THR A 50 3.76 -13.05 -13.54
CA THR A 50 2.33 -13.37 -13.33
C THR A 50 1.86 -14.57 -14.15
N TYR A 51 2.29 -14.66 -15.41
CA TYR A 51 1.91 -15.76 -16.30
C TYR A 51 3.03 -16.13 -17.30
N PRO A 52 4.15 -16.70 -16.82
CA PRO A 52 5.26 -17.07 -17.69
C PRO A 52 4.89 -18.21 -18.66
N PRO A 53 5.48 -18.25 -19.86
CA PRO A 53 6.40 -17.26 -20.43
C PRO A 53 5.69 -16.09 -21.13
N TYR A 54 4.36 -16.06 -21.13
CA TYR A 54 3.57 -15.11 -21.93
C TYR A 54 3.65 -13.68 -21.40
N SER A 55 3.59 -13.49 -20.07
CA SER A 55 3.67 -12.18 -19.43
C SER A 55 4.94 -11.43 -19.80
N GLN A 56 6.10 -12.09 -19.83
CA GLN A 56 7.39 -11.50 -20.19
C GLN A 56 7.41 -10.89 -21.60
N ARG A 57 6.62 -11.42 -22.54
CA ARG A 57 6.56 -10.92 -23.93
C ARG A 57 5.92 -9.53 -24.02
N LEU A 58 5.14 -9.13 -23.01
CA LEU A 58 4.53 -7.81 -22.92
C LEU A 58 5.53 -6.72 -22.54
N PHE A 59 6.74 -7.10 -22.09
CA PHE A 59 7.73 -6.17 -21.55
C PHE A 59 8.93 -5.98 -22.49
N PRO A 60 9.46 -4.74 -22.59
CA PRO A 60 10.60 -4.44 -23.43
C PRO A 60 11.88 -5.10 -22.89
N GLN A 61 12.87 -5.27 -23.78
CA GLN A 61 14.12 -5.97 -23.46
C GLN A 61 14.85 -5.44 -22.21
N PRO A 62 14.96 -4.11 -21.97
CA PRO A 62 15.64 -3.61 -20.77
C PRO A 62 14.98 -4.10 -19.48
N LEU A 63 13.65 -4.16 -19.43
CA LEU A 63 12.94 -4.61 -18.25
C LEU A 63 13.06 -6.13 -18.04
N ARG A 64 13.04 -6.90 -19.12
CA ARG A 64 13.37 -8.33 -19.07
C ARG A 64 14.78 -8.59 -18.55
N LYS A 65 15.74 -7.71 -18.89
CA LYS A 65 17.10 -7.78 -18.35
C LYS A 65 17.14 -7.53 -16.85
N VAL A 66 16.41 -6.53 -16.34
CA VAL A 66 16.30 -6.27 -14.89
C VAL A 66 15.82 -7.51 -14.13
N LEU A 67 14.76 -8.17 -14.62
CA LEU A 67 14.29 -9.43 -14.04
C LEU A 67 15.37 -10.52 -14.05
N SER A 68 16.06 -10.69 -15.19
CA SER A 68 17.13 -11.68 -15.33
C SER A 68 18.30 -11.42 -14.38
N ASP A 69 18.73 -10.17 -14.28
CA ASP A 69 19.82 -9.75 -13.39
C ASP A 69 19.42 -10.02 -11.94
N TYR A 70 18.21 -9.58 -11.53
CA TYR A 70 17.68 -9.83 -10.19
C TYR A 70 17.67 -11.33 -9.87
N MET A 71 17.13 -12.16 -10.77
CA MET A 71 17.02 -13.60 -10.55
C MET A 71 18.37 -14.31 -10.47
N SER A 72 19.38 -13.81 -11.19
CA SER A 72 20.73 -14.37 -11.12
C SER A 72 21.44 -14.09 -9.79
N THR A 73 21.06 -13.01 -9.09
CA THR A 73 21.74 -12.57 -7.88
C THR A 73 20.98 -12.83 -6.58
N SER A 74 19.64 -12.82 -6.60
CA SER A 74 18.84 -12.89 -5.38
C SER A 74 18.75 -14.31 -4.80
N GLY A 75 18.68 -15.32 -5.68
CA GLY A 75 18.36 -16.69 -5.26
C GLY A 75 16.95 -16.82 -4.68
N ASP A 76 16.03 -15.90 -5.02
CA ASP A 76 14.66 -15.89 -4.47
C ASP A 76 13.91 -17.19 -4.85
N PRO A 77 13.58 -18.07 -3.87
CA PRO A 77 13.00 -19.37 -4.16
C PRO A 77 11.57 -19.25 -4.73
N PHE A 78 10.82 -18.22 -4.32
CA PHE A 78 9.43 -18.03 -4.72
C PHE A 78 9.32 -17.52 -6.15
N LEU A 79 10.13 -16.51 -6.50
CA LEU A 79 10.19 -16.00 -7.87
C LEU A 79 10.79 -17.04 -8.82
N ALA A 80 11.79 -17.81 -8.38
CA ALA A 80 12.35 -18.90 -9.17
C ALA A 80 11.32 -20.02 -9.42
N ALA A 81 10.52 -20.40 -8.42
CA ALA A 81 9.43 -21.35 -8.59
C ALA A 81 8.36 -20.85 -9.58
N ALA A 82 7.98 -19.57 -9.48
CA ALA A 82 7.05 -18.93 -10.40
C ALA A 82 7.58 -18.90 -11.84
N ALA A 83 8.86 -18.52 -12.04
CA ALA A 83 9.51 -18.46 -13.34
C ALA A 83 9.57 -19.83 -14.04
N ARG A 84 9.79 -20.92 -13.29
CA ARG A 84 9.78 -22.29 -13.81
C ARG A 84 8.37 -22.85 -14.06
N GLY A 85 7.32 -22.14 -13.65
CA GLY A 85 5.96 -22.66 -13.68
C GLY A 85 5.76 -23.87 -12.75
N SER A 86 6.53 -23.96 -11.67
CA SER A 86 6.46 -25.07 -10.70
C SER A 86 5.07 -25.13 -10.04
N GLY A 87 4.68 -26.34 -9.61
CA GLY A 87 3.56 -26.55 -8.70
C GLY A 87 3.90 -26.19 -7.25
N GLU A 88 5.16 -25.84 -6.97
CA GLU A 88 5.58 -25.32 -5.67
C GLU A 88 5.16 -23.87 -5.51
N HIS A 89 4.84 -23.47 -4.27
CA HIS A 89 4.44 -22.10 -3.93
C HIS A 89 3.30 -21.54 -4.81
N VAL A 90 2.29 -22.35 -5.15
CA VAL A 90 1.10 -21.86 -5.89
C VAL A 90 0.46 -20.65 -5.20
N TRP A 91 0.48 -20.62 -3.87
CA TRP A 91 0.04 -19.47 -3.09
C TRP A 91 0.77 -18.18 -3.48
N PHE A 92 2.07 -18.24 -3.77
CA PHE A 92 2.87 -17.10 -4.19
C PHE A 92 2.50 -16.65 -5.61
N ARG A 93 2.16 -17.58 -6.50
CA ARG A 93 1.63 -17.23 -7.84
C ARG A 93 0.31 -16.47 -7.75
N VAL A 94 -0.55 -16.82 -6.78
CA VAL A 94 -1.78 -16.05 -6.50
C VAL A 94 -1.44 -14.65 -6.00
N LEU A 95 -0.37 -14.48 -5.22
CA LEU A 95 0.11 -13.16 -4.80
C LEU A 95 0.66 -12.34 -5.98
N LEU A 96 1.43 -12.93 -6.89
CA LEU A 96 1.89 -12.25 -8.12
C LEU A 96 0.70 -11.79 -8.99
N MET A 97 -0.33 -12.63 -9.11
CA MET A 97 -1.58 -12.27 -9.80
C MET A 97 -2.32 -11.15 -9.08
N SER A 98 -2.48 -11.25 -7.76
CA SER A 98 -3.15 -10.19 -6.98
C SER A 98 -2.37 -8.87 -7.07
N GLU A 99 -1.04 -8.93 -7.09
CA GLU A 99 -0.22 -7.75 -7.25
C GLU A 99 -0.43 -7.08 -8.60
N THR A 100 -0.38 -7.86 -9.67
CA THR A 100 -0.54 -7.36 -11.03
C THR A 100 -1.91 -6.73 -11.27
N PHE A 101 -2.98 -7.41 -10.81
CA PHE A 101 -4.36 -7.01 -11.16
C PHE A 101 -5.03 -6.14 -10.11
N VAL A 102 -4.59 -6.16 -8.85
CA VAL A 102 -5.22 -5.43 -7.75
C VAL A 102 -4.26 -4.40 -7.16
N GLN A 103 -3.06 -4.82 -6.78
CA GLN A 103 -2.16 -3.94 -6.03
C GLN A 103 -1.54 -2.85 -6.90
N ILE A 104 -1.13 -3.13 -8.15
CA ILE A 104 -0.59 -2.11 -9.07
C ILE A 104 -1.60 -0.96 -9.29
N PRO A 105 -2.88 -1.21 -9.64
CA PRO A 105 -3.90 -0.15 -9.68
C PRO A 105 -4.03 0.59 -8.34
N PHE A 106 -3.93 -0.13 -7.22
CA PHE A 106 -4.01 0.48 -5.88
C PHE A 106 -2.82 1.37 -5.57
N PHE A 107 -1.62 1.07 -6.06
CA PHE A 107 -0.44 1.93 -5.89
C PHE A 107 -0.65 3.27 -6.58
N VAL A 108 -1.18 3.26 -7.79
CA VAL A 108 -1.50 4.49 -8.53
C VAL A 108 -2.52 5.33 -7.75
N MET A 109 -3.58 4.70 -7.23
CA MET A 109 -4.60 5.38 -6.42
C MET A 109 -4.03 5.89 -5.09
N ALA A 110 -3.13 5.14 -4.45
CA ALA A 110 -2.51 5.53 -3.19
C ALA A 110 -1.56 6.72 -3.39
N ILE A 111 -0.72 6.69 -4.44
CA ILE A 111 0.14 7.80 -4.83
C ILE A 111 -0.70 9.06 -5.08
N TRP A 112 -1.74 8.95 -5.90
CA TRP A 112 -2.65 10.07 -6.16
C TRP A 112 -3.32 10.57 -4.86
N GLY A 113 -3.77 9.66 -3.99
CA GLY A 113 -4.41 10.02 -2.73
C GLY A 113 -3.48 10.77 -1.76
N LEU A 114 -2.23 10.33 -1.64
CA LEU A 114 -1.22 11.00 -0.82
C LEU A 114 -0.89 12.40 -1.36
N LEU A 115 -0.69 12.52 -2.67
CA LEU A 115 -0.39 13.80 -3.34
C LEU A 115 -1.51 14.84 -3.16
N ASN A 116 -2.77 14.39 -3.15
CA ASN A 116 -3.94 15.27 -3.07
C ASN A 116 -4.56 15.38 -1.66
N ASP A 117 -3.99 14.73 -0.65
CA ASP A 117 -4.57 14.64 0.71
C ASP A 117 -6.01 14.08 0.71
N GLU A 118 -6.27 13.11 -0.17
CA GLU A 118 -7.59 12.48 -0.33
C GLU A 118 -7.77 11.36 0.70
N LYS A 119 -8.57 11.64 1.73
CA LYS A 119 -8.82 10.74 2.86
C LYS A 119 -9.60 9.48 2.45
N ARG A 120 -10.35 9.52 1.34
CA ARG A 120 -11.12 8.37 0.85
C ARG A 120 -10.23 7.21 0.39
N THR A 121 -8.93 7.44 0.17
CA THR A 121 -8.00 6.37 -0.19
C THR A 121 -7.46 5.61 1.03
N TYR A 122 -7.70 6.09 2.27
CA TYR A 122 -7.17 5.43 3.47
C TYR A 122 -7.64 3.97 3.63
N PRO A 123 -8.92 3.61 3.42
CA PRO A 123 -9.35 2.21 3.53
C PRO A 123 -8.65 1.30 2.50
N LEU A 124 -8.38 1.81 1.30
CA LEU A 124 -7.64 1.10 0.26
C LEU A 124 -6.19 0.86 0.70
N MET A 125 -5.53 1.87 1.29
CA MET A 125 -4.18 1.73 1.85
C MET A 125 -4.11 0.73 3.01
N VAL A 126 -5.15 0.67 3.87
CA VAL A 126 -5.26 -0.35 4.94
C VAL A 126 -5.37 -1.75 4.35
N GLY A 127 -6.26 -1.96 3.38
CA GLY A 127 -6.45 -3.26 2.74
C GLY A 127 -5.19 -3.75 2.05
N TYR A 128 -4.55 -2.87 1.28
CA TYR A 128 -3.25 -3.15 0.67
C TYR A 128 -2.17 -3.44 1.72
N GLY A 129 -1.98 -2.54 2.69
CA GLY A 129 -0.90 -2.66 3.67
C GLY A 129 -0.99 -3.95 4.47
N THR A 130 -2.20 -4.36 4.83
CA THR A 130 -2.44 -5.63 5.53
C THR A 130 -2.04 -6.83 4.68
N LEU A 131 -2.43 -6.85 3.40
CA LEU A 131 -2.10 -7.93 2.48
C LEU A 131 -0.58 -8.01 2.22
N ALA A 132 0.04 -6.88 1.90
CA ALA A 132 1.47 -6.80 1.60
C ALA A 132 2.33 -7.18 2.81
N ALA A 133 1.98 -6.68 4.01
CA ALA A 133 2.70 -7.04 5.23
C ALA A 133 2.57 -8.54 5.54
N SER A 134 1.36 -9.10 5.46
CA SER A 134 1.11 -10.51 5.80
C SER A 134 1.78 -11.47 4.81
N SER A 135 1.69 -11.19 3.52
CA SER A 135 2.32 -12.02 2.47
C SER A 135 3.85 -11.96 2.53
N THR A 136 4.42 -10.78 2.75
CA THR A 136 5.87 -10.64 2.90
C THR A 136 6.37 -11.32 4.18
N LEU A 137 5.63 -11.20 5.29
CA LEU A 137 5.93 -11.92 6.53
C LEU A 137 5.91 -13.44 6.31
N GLN A 138 4.96 -13.95 5.51
CA GLN A 138 4.94 -15.37 5.15
C GLN A 138 6.19 -15.78 4.38
N CYS A 139 6.66 -14.97 3.43
CA CYS A 139 7.90 -15.23 2.70
C CYS A 139 9.12 -15.24 3.64
N ILE A 140 9.23 -14.24 4.53
CA ILE A 140 10.30 -14.17 5.55
C ILE A 140 10.28 -15.41 6.44
N ALA A 141 9.13 -15.79 6.97
CA ALA A 141 9.00 -16.93 7.86
C ALA A 141 9.34 -18.25 7.15
N SER A 142 8.94 -18.40 5.88
CA SER A 142 9.22 -19.61 5.11
C SER A 142 10.71 -19.74 4.76
N VAL A 143 11.42 -18.63 4.53
CA VAL A 143 12.88 -18.62 4.35
C VAL A 143 13.61 -18.92 5.67
N LEU A 144 13.21 -18.29 6.78
CA LEU A 144 13.93 -18.38 8.06
C LEU A 144 13.65 -19.66 8.85
N PHE A 145 12.41 -20.15 8.80
CA PHE A 145 11.93 -21.26 9.62
C PHE A 145 11.43 -22.45 8.80
N GLY A 146 11.18 -22.24 7.51
CA GLY A 146 10.74 -23.27 6.57
C GLY A 146 11.90 -23.92 5.82
N LYS A 147 11.57 -24.66 4.75
CA LYS A 147 12.54 -25.34 3.89
C LYS A 147 13.09 -24.44 2.78
N ASP A 148 12.45 -23.30 2.53
CA ASP A 148 12.76 -22.45 1.38
C ASP A 148 14.11 -21.73 1.49
N GLY A 149 14.63 -21.59 2.73
CA GLY A 149 15.99 -21.10 2.98
C GLY A 149 17.07 -22.18 3.03
N SER A 150 16.72 -23.47 2.97
CA SER A 150 17.68 -24.56 3.24
C SER A 150 18.78 -24.71 2.19
N GLU A 151 18.51 -24.30 0.95
CA GLU A 151 19.46 -24.32 -0.17
C GLU A 151 20.17 -22.97 -0.38
N LEU A 152 19.86 -21.96 0.43
CA LEU A 152 20.40 -20.60 0.28
C LEU A 152 21.65 -20.39 1.14
N THR A 153 22.61 -19.66 0.58
CA THR A 153 23.77 -19.18 1.36
C THR A 153 23.36 -18.10 2.34
N SER A 154 24.14 -17.90 3.42
CA SER A 154 23.88 -16.82 4.38
C SER A 154 23.87 -15.42 3.74
N ALA A 155 24.65 -15.22 2.68
CA ALA A 155 24.66 -13.97 1.92
C ALA A 155 23.36 -13.76 1.13
N GLN A 156 22.83 -14.81 0.50
CA GLN A 156 21.53 -14.75 -0.20
C GLN A 156 20.37 -14.53 0.78
N ILE A 157 20.39 -15.20 1.94
CA ILE A 157 19.41 -14.96 3.01
C ILE A 157 19.48 -13.49 3.48
N GLY A 158 20.68 -12.98 3.74
CA GLY A 158 20.87 -11.58 4.10
C GLY A 158 20.32 -10.60 3.06
N GLY A 159 20.61 -10.84 1.78
CA GLY A 159 20.09 -10.04 0.66
C GLY A 159 18.56 -10.10 0.53
N LEU A 160 17.97 -11.29 0.68
CA LEU A 160 16.52 -11.47 0.67
C LEU A 160 15.85 -10.71 1.81
N LEU A 161 16.36 -10.85 3.04
CA LEU A 161 15.81 -10.15 4.20
C LEU A 161 15.95 -8.64 4.08
N GLN A 162 17.04 -8.14 3.48
CA GLN A 162 17.19 -6.71 3.21
C GLN A 162 16.10 -6.17 2.29
N ASN A 163 15.61 -6.98 1.35
CA ASN A 163 14.49 -6.62 0.48
C ASN A 163 13.13 -6.86 1.15
N TYR A 164 12.93 -7.96 1.86
CA TYR A 164 11.62 -8.29 2.42
C TYR A 164 11.27 -7.51 3.69
N VAL A 165 12.23 -7.28 4.59
CA VAL A 165 11.95 -6.64 5.89
C VAL A 165 11.36 -5.23 5.72
N PRO A 166 11.93 -4.31 4.89
CA PRO A 166 11.32 -3.01 4.65
C PRO A 166 9.91 -3.11 4.05
N PHE A 167 9.71 -4.07 3.13
CA PHE A 167 8.43 -4.34 2.47
C PHE A 167 7.42 -5.07 3.36
N CYS A 168 7.81 -5.49 4.56
CA CYS A 168 6.91 -5.93 5.61
C CYS A 168 6.60 -4.80 6.60
N LEU A 169 7.64 -4.10 7.07
CA LEU A 169 7.51 -3.09 8.14
C LEU A 169 6.80 -1.82 7.68
N ILE A 170 7.14 -1.30 6.49
CA ILE A 170 6.52 -0.07 5.98
C ILE A 170 5.02 -0.25 5.74
N PRO A 171 4.52 -1.31 5.06
CA PRO A 171 3.09 -1.52 4.94
C PRO A 171 2.39 -1.84 6.26
N THR A 172 3.08 -2.44 7.24
CA THR A 172 2.54 -2.57 8.61
C THR A 172 2.31 -1.19 9.24
N LEU A 173 3.32 -0.33 9.18
CA LEU A 173 3.24 1.04 9.67
C LEU A 173 2.15 1.83 8.94
N LEU A 174 2.07 1.72 7.61
CA LEU A 174 1.01 2.34 6.79
C LEU A 174 -0.37 1.89 7.26
N THR A 175 -0.56 0.59 7.50
CA THR A 175 -1.84 0.02 7.94
C THR A 175 -2.28 0.64 9.26
N VAL A 176 -1.40 0.65 10.26
CA VAL A 176 -1.69 1.21 11.58
C VAL A 176 -1.96 2.71 11.48
N ASP A 177 -1.14 3.47 10.77
CA ASP A 177 -1.31 4.91 10.62
C ASP A 177 -2.64 5.27 9.94
N MET A 178 -2.99 4.58 8.84
CA MET A 178 -4.24 4.84 8.13
C MET A 178 -5.47 4.45 8.96
N ILE A 179 -5.40 3.37 9.75
CA ILE A 179 -6.47 3.01 10.70
C ILE A 179 -6.66 4.13 11.72
N LEU A 180 -5.59 4.62 12.34
CA LEU A 180 -5.65 5.70 13.34
C LEU A 180 -6.23 6.98 12.74
N ARG A 181 -5.83 7.34 11.52
CA ARG A 181 -6.39 8.49 10.79
C ARG A 181 -7.90 8.32 10.54
N ILE A 182 -8.34 7.14 10.10
CA ILE A 182 -9.76 6.84 9.89
C ILE A 182 -10.54 6.99 11.20
N VAL A 183 -10.06 6.38 12.29
CA VAL A 183 -10.71 6.45 13.61
C VAL A 183 -10.85 7.91 14.08
N ASN A 184 -9.80 8.72 13.93
CA ASN A 184 -9.84 10.13 14.28
C ASN A 184 -10.88 10.92 13.46
N LEU A 185 -11.01 10.63 12.16
CA LEU A 185 -12.03 11.26 11.31
C LEU A 185 -13.45 10.90 11.73
N LEU A 186 -13.69 9.63 12.11
CA LEU A 186 -14.99 9.18 12.59
C LEU A 186 -15.36 9.83 13.95
N GLY A 187 -14.38 9.97 14.85
CA GLY A 187 -14.56 10.63 16.14
C GLY A 187 -14.87 12.13 16.02
N ALA A 188 -14.18 12.83 15.11
CA ALA A 188 -14.43 14.24 14.84
C ALA A 188 -15.87 14.47 14.31
N ASN A 189 -16.29 13.68 13.33
CA ASN A 189 -17.64 13.80 12.75
C ASN A 189 -18.75 13.54 13.78
N SER A 190 -18.54 12.57 14.69
CA SER A 190 -19.50 12.26 15.76
C SER A 190 -19.69 13.45 16.72
N SER A 191 -18.62 14.19 17.01
CA SER A 191 -18.65 15.36 17.87
C SER A 191 -19.35 16.56 17.20
N THR A 192 -19.11 16.77 15.89
CA THR A 192 -19.80 17.81 15.11
C THR A 192 -21.30 17.56 15.04
N HIS A 193 -21.74 16.34 14.75
CA HIS A 193 -23.18 16.00 14.71
C HIS A 193 -23.86 16.18 16.08
N ALA A 194 -23.18 15.85 17.18
CA ALA A 194 -23.71 16.05 18.53
C ALA A 194 -23.83 17.54 18.91
N ALA A 195 -22.91 18.39 18.44
CA ALA A 195 -22.99 19.85 18.66
C ALA A 195 -24.16 20.48 17.92
N VAL A 196 -24.36 20.14 16.64
CA VAL A 196 -25.48 20.63 15.82
C VAL A 196 -26.84 20.21 16.41
N GLY A 197 -26.96 18.97 16.89
CA GLY A 197 -28.20 18.50 17.54
C GLY A 197 -28.54 19.23 18.85
N LYS A 198 -27.53 19.69 19.60
CA LYS A 198 -27.75 20.47 20.84
C LYS A 198 -28.16 21.91 20.58
N GLU A 199 -27.74 22.51 19.48
CA GLU A 199 -28.18 23.85 19.10
C GLU A 199 -29.61 23.84 18.56
N ALA A 200 -29.97 22.85 17.73
CA ALA A 200 -31.33 22.72 17.20
C ALA A 200 -32.41 22.54 18.30
N GLY A 201 -32.09 21.87 19.42
CA GLY A 201 -33.00 21.69 20.54
C GLY A 201 -33.07 22.86 21.53
N LYS A 202 -32.33 23.94 21.30
CA LYS A 202 -32.45 25.19 22.10
C LYS A 202 -33.38 26.24 21.48
N ASP A 203 -33.77 26.01 20.23
CA ASP A 203 -34.66 26.90 19.46
C ASP A 203 -36.14 26.44 19.48
N GLU A 204 -36.46 25.38 20.24
CA GLU A 204 -37.82 24.93 20.60
C GLU A 204 -38.17 25.32 22.03
#